data_AF-A0A370I465-F1
#
_entry.id   AF-A0A370I465-F1
#
_cell.length_a   1.000
_cell.length_b   1.000
_cell.length_c   1.000
_cell.angle_alpha   90.00
_cell.angle_beta   90.00
_cell.angle_gamma   90.00
#
_symmetry.space_group_name_H-M   'P 1'
#
loop_
_entity.id
_entity.type
_entity.pdbx_description
1 polymer ?
#
loop_
_entity_poly.entity_id
_entity_poly.type
_entity_poly.pdbx_seq_one_letter_code
_entity_poly.pdbx_strand_id
1 'polypeptide(L)' 'MATGHNYEAIFRVYDTDDSGYLDRDELAAMLREFGATTGTDQFMTDLDLDRNGKLTYSEFAKLCDHLFTSEK' A
#
# COMPACT_ATOMS: atom_id res chain seq x y z
N MET A 1 4.84 -4.16 -21.49
CA MET A 1 6.14 -3.83 -20.88
C MET A 1 6.05 -4.32 -19.45
N ALA A 2 6.88 -5.28 -19.06
CA ALA A 2 6.85 -5.82 -17.70
C ALA A 2 7.62 -4.86 -16.79
N THR A 3 6.91 -3.89 -16.22
CA THR A 3 7.40 -3.09 -15.09
C THR A 3 7.52 -4.04 -13.91
N GLY A 4 8.66 -4.75 -13.82
CA GLY A 4 9.05 -5.57 -12.68
C GLY A 4 9.40 -4.70 -11.49
N HIS A 5 8.43 -3.94 -10.98
CA HIS A 5 8.56 -3.24 -9.73
C HIS A 5 8.24 -4.25 -8.63
N ASN A 6 9.29 -4.70 -7.93
CA ASN A 6 9.17 -5.58 -6.77
C ASN A 6 8.65 -4.78 -5.58
N TYR A 7 7.37 -4.42 -5.64
CA TYR A 7 6.63 -3.88 -4.51
C TYR A 7 6.47 -4.92 -3.39
N GLU A 8 6.68 -6.20 -3.71
CA GLU A 8 6.56 -7.34 -2.80
C GLU A 8 7.56 -7.22 -1.64
N ALA A 9 8.77 -6.71 -1.89
CA ALA A 9 9.77 -6.54 -0.84
C ALA A 9 9.37 -5.45 0.17
N ILE A 10 8.78 -4.34 -0.30
CA ILE A 10 8.30 -3.27 0.57
C ILE A 10 7.06 -3.75 1.33
N PHE A 11 6.13 -4.37 0.61
CA PHE A 11 4.91 -4.92 1.17
C PHE A 11 5.20 -5.90 2.29
N ARG A 12 6.12 -6.84 2.07
CA ARG A 12 6.48 -7.89 3.03
C ARG A 12 7.31 -7.40 4.22
N VAL A 13 7.89 -6.21 4.13
CA VAL A 13 8.54 -5.55 5.28
C VAL A 13 7.49 -5.06 6.27
N TYR A 14 6.30 -4.68 5.78
CA TYR A 14 5.22 -4.12 6.60
C TYR A 14 4.12 -5.13 6.94
N ASP A 15 3.89 -6.13 6.07
CA ASP A 15 3.01 -7.28 6.32
C ASP A 15 3.67 -8.19 7.36
N THR A 16 3.41 -7.90 8.62
CA THR A 16 4.09 -8.52 9.76
C THR A 16 3.46 -9.88 10.08
N ASP A 17 2.21 -10.07 9.69
CA ASP A 17 1.45 -11.32 9.82
C ASP A 17 1.64 -12.25 8.60
N ASP A 18 2.34 -11.83 7.54
CA ASP A 18 2.46 -12.52 6.23
C ASP A 18 1.05 -12.90 5.71
N SER A 19 0.09 -11.99 5.91
CA SER A 19 -1.32 -12.16 5.60
C SER A 19 -1.61 -11.96 4.10
N GLY A 20 -0.70 -11.31 3.38
CA GLY A 20 -0.83 -10.97 1.96
C GLY A 20 -1.63 -9.68 1.70
N TYR A 21 -1.98 -8.94 2.75
CA TYR A 21 -2.62 -7.61 2.73
C TYR A 21 -2.07 -6.75 3.87
N LEU A 22 -1.97 -5.43 3.66
CA LEU A 22 -1.69 -4.50 4.75
C LEU A 22 -3.01 -4.06 5.36
N ASP A 23 -3.25 -4.39 6.62
CA ASP A 23 -4.40 -3.86 7.33
C ASP A 23 -4.14 -2.43 7.86
N ARG A 24 -5.16 -1.82 8.48
CA ARG A 24 -5.07 -0.46 9.02
C ARG A 24 -3.96 -0.30 10.06
N ASP A 25 -3.70 -1.32 10.87
CA ASP A 25 -2.69 -1.24 11.92
C ASP A 25 -1.29 -1.29 11.31
N GLU A 26 -1.08 -2.20 10.34
CA GLU A 26 0.18 -2.32 9.60
C GLU A 26 0.46 -1.09 8.73
N LEU A 27 -0.56 -0.56 8.06
CA LEU A 27 -0.44 0.69 7.32
C LEU A 27 -0.16 1.86 8.26
N ALA A 28 -0.78 1.90 9.45
CA ALA A 28 -0.49 2.93 10.44
C ALA A 28 0.96 2.86 10.94
N ALA A 29 1.49 1.65 11.16
CA ALA A 29 2.87 1.43 11.54
C ALA A 29 3.84 1.91 10.44
N MET A 30 3.56 1.54 9.18
CA MET A 30 4.31 2.00 8.01
C MET A 30 4.31 3.53 7.89
N LEU A 31 3.13 4.15 7.97
CA LEU A 31 2.98 5.60 7.88
C LEU A 31 3.73 6.31 9.01
N ARG A 32 3.66 5.76 10.24
CA ARG A 32 4.38 6.31 11.39
C ARG A 32 5.89 6.23 11.20
N GLU A 33 6.39 5.16 10.59
CA GLU A 33 7.81 4.99 10.28
C GLU A 33 8.28 5.93 9.16
N PHE A 34 7.41 6.21 8.18
CA PHE A 34 7.61 7.25 7.16
C PHE A 34 7.42 8.68 7.69
N GLY A 35 7.05 8.88 8.96
CA GLY A 35 6.85 10.18 9.59
C GLY A 35 5.45 10.77 9.40
N ALA A 36 4.53 10.06 8.73
CA ALA A 36 3.12 10.42 8.62
C ALA A 36 2.38 9.98 9.90
N THR A 37 2.16 10.92 10.82
CA THR A 37 1.56 10.63 12.15
C THR A 37 0.04 10.76 12.16
N THR A 38 -0.56 11.34 11.11
CA THR A 38 -2.00 11.60 11.04
C THR A 38 -2.42 11.41 9.60
N GLY A 39 -3.10 10.30 9.33
CA GLY A 39 -3.56 10.05 7.97
C GLY A 39 -3.93 8.62 7.66
N THR A 40 -3.74 7.63 8.55
CA THR A 40 -4.02 6.23 8.20
C THR A 40 -5.39 6.04 7.59
N ASP A 41 -6.47 6.60 8.15
CA ASP A 41 -7.81 6.48 7.56
C ASP A 41 -7.93 7.17 6.18
N GLN A 42 -7.24 8.29 6.00
CA GLN A 42 -7.24 9.07 4.77
C GLN A 42 -6.44 8.37 3.66
N PHE A 43 -5.23 7.90 3.99
CA PHE A 43 -4.38 7.08 3.14
C PHE A 43 -5.04 5.74 2.86
N MET A 44 -5.65 5.09 3.85
CA MET A 44 -6.42 3.86 3.62
C MET A 44 -7.51 4.14 2.60
N THR A 45 -8.30 5.20 2.77
CA THR A 45 -9.37 5.53 1.82
C THR A 45 -8.88 5.89 0.41
N ASP A 46 -7.69 6.48 0.31
CA ASP A 46 -7.09 6.88 -0.96
C ASP A 46 -6.43 5.70 -1.70
N LEU A 47 -5.83 4.79 -0.94
CA LEU A 47 -5.10 3.63 -1.46
C LEU A 47 -6.01 2.39 -1.62
N ASP A 48 -7.03 2.23 -0.77
CA ASP A 48 -7.99 1.11 -0.73
C ASP A 48 -9.14 1.35 -1.73
N LEU A 49 -8.89 0.90 -2.96
CA LEU A 49 -9.79 1.10 -4.09
C LEU A 49 -11.11 0.30 -3.94
N ASP A 50 -11.05 -0.87 -3.29
CA ASP A 50 -12.21 -1.74 -3.05
C ASP A 50 -13.00 -1.37 -1.77
N ARG A 51 -12.43 -0.51 -0.93
CA ARG A 51 -12.90 -0.11 0.41
C ARG A 51 -13.16 -1.29 1.34
N ASN A 52 -12.31 -2.31 1.27
CA ASN A 52 -12.42 -3.49 2.13
C ASN A 52 -11.70 -3.31 3.49
N GLY A 53 -11.01 -2.19 3.67
CA GLY A 53 -10.25 -1.84 4.87
C GLY A 53 -8.88 -2.52 4.94
N LYS A 54 -8.35 -2.99 3.81
CA LYS A 54 -7.10 -3.74 3.66
C LYS A 54 -6.47 -3.44 2.30
N LEU A 55 -5.16 -3.22 2.28
CA LEU A 55 -4.42 -3.02 1.04
C LEU A 55 -3.85 -4.34 0.54
N THR A 56 -4.44 -4.94 -0.49
CA THR A 56 -3.84 -6.12 -1.10
C THR A 56 -2.61 -5.75 -1.93
N TYR A 57 -1.67 -6.68 -2.09
CA TYR A 57 -0.52 -6.51 -2.99
C TYR A 57 -0.93 -6.06 -4.40
N SER A 58 -2.05 -6.59 -4.90
CA SER A 58 -2.58 -6.24 -6.22
C SER A 58 -3.07 -4.79 -6.29
N GLU A 59 -3.67 -4.27 -5.22
CA GLU A 59 -4.12 -2.87 -5.16
C GLU A 59 -2.93 -1.92 -5.04
N PHE A 60 -1.98 -2.23 -4.16
CA PHE A 60 -0.75 -1.45 -4.02
C PHE A 60 0.03 -1.38 -5.34
N ALA A 61 0.26 -2.53 -5.99
CA ALA A 61 1.00 -2.59 -7.24
C ALA A 61 0.27 -1.86 -8.37
N LYS A 62 -1.05 -2.02 -8.49
CA LYS A 62 -1.86 -1.29 -9.47
C LYS A 62 -1.86 0.21 -9.23
N LEU A 63 -1.92 0.64 -7.98
CA LEU A 63 -1.93 2.06 -7.64
C LEU A 63 -0.57 2.68 -7.93
N CYS A 64 0.54 2.04 -7.53
CA CYS A 64 1.87 2.50 -7.92
C CYS A 64 2.01 2.53 -9.44
N ASP A 65 1.61 1.48 -10.14
CA ASP A 65 1.63 1.47 -11.61
C ASP A 65 0.79 2.61 -12.20
N HIS A 66 -0.41 2.87 -11.68
CA HIS A 66 -1.29 3.93 -12.16
C HIS A 66 -0.76 5.34 -11.84
N LEU A 67 -0.18 5.56 -10.67
CA LEU A 67 0.45 6.83 -10.28
C LEU A 67 1.72 7.11 -11.09
N PHE A 68 2.55 6.09 -11.34
CA PHE A 68 3.75 6.23 -12.17
C PHE A 68 3.46 6.24 -13.68
N THR A 69 2.30 5.72 -14.13
CA THR A 69 1.91 5.68 -15.55
C THR A 69 1.06 6.88 -15.96
N SER A 70 0.29 7.49 -15.06
CA SER A 70 -0.62 8.61 -15.37
C SER A 70 0.08 9.96 -15.65
N GLU A 71 1.41 10.02 -15.70
CA GLU A 71 2.19 11.19 -16.14
C GLU A 71 2.70 11.08 -17.60
N LYS A 72 1.84 10.67 -18.54
CA LYS A 72 2.09 10.85 -19.98
C LYS A 72 0.91 11.38 -20.78
#